data_AF-A0A6J1QVS0-F1
#
_entry.id   AF-A0A6J1QVS0-F1
#
_cell.length_a   1.000
_cell.length_b   1.000
_cell.length_c   1.000
_cell.angle_alpha   90.00
_cell.angle_beta   90.00
_cell.angle_gamma   90.00
#
_symmetry.space_group_name_H-M   'P 1'
#
loop_
_entity.id
_entity.type
_entity.pdbx_description
1 polymer ?
#
loop_
_entity_poly.entity_id
_entity_poly.type
_entity_poly.pdbx_seq_one_letter_code
_entity_poly.pdbx_strand_id
1 'polypeptide(L)'
;MEEYNAKRLAIRIPPFWPEEPEPWFAQLEGQFALCEIKEDDAKYAYVISRIQPKQAKEIKDVITHPPAEHKYEAIKKALIQRLTDSQGQRIRQLLEHEELGDRKPSQFLRHLSTLAGTTVSNELLRTLWLGRLPPQTQAILATRTEDRLEDVADQADRIHEVNSKALVLATTAPTPTSTTANTDETQGDALSKQIAALTLQVEKMVKSIQAQDRNRQRNRSRSRQRSETPRRDGVCYYHRRFGAEAQKCTQPCTFKAENKEGSH
;
A
#
# COMPACT_ATOMS: atom_id res chain seq x y z
N MET A 1 -43.43 -62.05 -9.60
CA MET A 1 -42.03 -61.58 -9.61
C MET A 1 -42.12 -60.10 -9.88
N GLU A 2 -42.17 -59.29 -8.82
CA GLU A 2 -42.44 -57.85 -8.90
C GLU A 2 -41.27 -57.13 -9.58
N GLU A 3 -41.55 -56.47 -10.69
CA GLU A 3 -40.63 -55.53 -11.34
C GLU A 3 -40.39 -54.34 -10.39
N TYR A 4 -39.27 -54.37 -9.68
CA TYR A 4 -38.77 -53.21 -8.94
C TYR A 4 -38.27 -52.16 -9.95
N ASN A 5 -39.21 -51.40 -10.49
CA ASN A 5 -38.96 -50.23 -11.31
C ASN A 5 -38.44 -49.11 -10.40
N ALA A 6 -37.16 -49.21 -10.01
CA ALA A 6 -36.46 -48.17 -9.31
C ALA A 6 -36.44 -46.92 -10.21
N LYS A 7 -37.39 -46.01 -10.00
CA LYS A 7 -37.33 -44.65 -10.54
C LYS A 7 -35.98 -44.07 -10.11
N ARG A 8 -34.99 -44.06 -11.01
CA ARG A 8 -33.75 -43.31 -10.82
C ARG A 8 -34.17 -41.86 -10.61
N LEU A 9 -34.10 -41.39 -9.37
CA LEU A 9 -34.39 -40.01 -9.03
C LEU A 9 -33.43 -39.13 -9.85
N ALA A 10 -33.97 -38.35 -10.77
CA ALA A 10 -33.18 -37.42 -11.53
C ALA A 10 -32.74 -36.30 -10.60
N ILE A 11 -31.43 -36.16 -10.40
CA ILE A 11 -30.85 -35.12 -9.54
C ILE A 11 -31.27 -33.76 -10.09
N ARG A 12 -31.99 -32.99 -9.28
CA ARG A 12 -32.32 -31.60 -9.60
C ARG A 12 -31.30 -30.70 -8.95
N ILE A 13 -30.28 -30.33 -9.71
CA ILE A 13 -29.20 -29.48 -9.21
C ILE A 13 -29.54 -28.01 -9.47
N PRO A 14 -29.64 -27.17 -8.42
CA PRO A 14 -29.86 -25.74 -8.59
C PRO A 14 -28.63 -25.07 -9.23
N PRO A 15 -28.81 -23.90 -9.89
CA PRO A 15 -27.69 -23.09 -10.34
C PRO A 15 -26.79 -22.72 -9.15
N PHE A 16 -25.48 -22.60 -9.38
CA PHE A 16 -24.52 -22.26 -8.33
C PHE A 16 -24.77 -20.84 -7.78
N TRP A 17 -24.70 -20.68 -6.45
CA TRP A 17 -24.88 -19.41 -5.76
C TRP A 17 -23.53 -18.85 -5.31
N PRO A 18 -22.87 -17.98 -6.10
CA PRO A 18 -21.56 -17.44 -5.75
C PRO A 18 -21.57 -16.46 -4.58
N GLU A 19 -22.76 -15.97 -4.22
CA GLU A 19 -22.97 -15.09 -3.06
C GLU A 19 -23.00 -15.89 -1.77
N GLU A 20 -23.70 -17.03 -1.79
CA GLU A 20 -23.91 -17.91 -0.64
C GLU A 20 -23.57 -19.36 -1.02
N PRO A 21 -22.27 -19.70 -1.14
CA PRO A 21 -21.85 -21.03 -1.56
C PRO A 21 -22.18 -22.10 -0.50
N GLU A 22 -22.18 -21.75 0.79
CA GLU A 22 -22.47 -22.68 1.89
C GLU A 22 -23.89 -23.28 1.84
N PRO A 23 -24.98 -22.49 1.78
CA PRO A 23 -26.33 -23.03 1.59
C PRO A 23 -26.49 -23.87 0.32
N TRP A 24 -25.84 -23.46 -0.78
CA TRP A 24 -25.90 -24.21 -2.03
C TRP A 24 -25.28 -25.61 -1.88
N PHE A 25 -24.13 -25.72 -1.22
CA PHE A 25 -23.51 -27.02 -0.94
C PHE A 25 -24.37 -27.88 -0.01
N ALA A 26 -24.98 -27.29 1.02
CA ALA A 26 -25.89 -28.02 1.91
C ALA A 26 -27.10 -28.60 1.14
N GLN A 27 -27.67 -27.82 0.21
CA GLN A 27 -28.75 -28.28 -0.64
C GLN A 27 -28.29 -29.37 -1.63
N LEU A 28 -27.11 -29.22 -2.22
CA LEU A 28 -26.53 -30.20 -3.13
C LEU A 28 -26.25 -31.53 -2.43
N GLU A 29 -25.75 -31.49 -1.19
CA GLU A 29 -25.50 -32.69 -0.36
C GLU A 29 -26.79 -33.42 -0.02
N GLY A 30 -27.88 -32.68 0.24
CA GLY A 30 -29.22 -33.26 0.38
C GLY A 30 -29.64 -34.01 -0.89
N GLN A 31 -29.36 -33.48 -2.08
CA GLN A 31 -29.65 -34.16 -3.35
C GLN A 31 -28.79 -35.40 -3.56
N PHE A 32 -27.51 -35.35 -3.18
CA PHE A 32 -26.62 -36.51 -3.23
C PHE A 32 -27.10 -37.64 -2.30
N ALA A 33 -27.56 -37.29 -1.10
CA ALA A 33 -28.11 -38.25 -0.15
C ALA A 33 -29.40 -38.91 -0.69
N LEU A 34 -30.30 -38.12 -1.28
CA LEU A 34 -31.55 -38.64 -1.87
C LEU A 34 -31.33 -39.56 -3.08
N CYS A 35 -30.29 -39.30 -3.87
CA CYS A 35 -29.96 -40.08 -5.07
C CYS A 35 -28.89 -41.16 -4.81
N GLU A 36 -28.52 -41.38 -3.55
CA GLU A 36 -27.51 -42.35 -3.11
C GLU A 36 -26.12 -42.18 -3.77
N ILE A 37 -25.74 -40.95 -4.11
CA ILE A 37 -24.43 -40.65 -4.69
C ILE A 37 -23.39 -40.62 -3.59
N LYS A 38 -22.59 -41.69 -3.50
CA LYS A 38 -21.53 -41.84 -2.50
C LYS A 38 -20.14 -41.59 -3.07
N GLU A 39 -19.96 -41.76 -4.37
CA GLU A 39 -18.67 -41.63 -5.05
C GLU A 39 -18.19 -40.16 -5.08
N ASP A 40 -16.98 -39.93 -4.56
CA ASP A 40 -16.37 -38.60 -4.46
C ASP A 40 -16.13 -37.97 -5.84
N ASP A 41 -15.69 -38.77 -6.81
CA ASP A 41 -15.49 -38.35 -8.20
C ASP A 41 -16.79 -37.88 -8.86
N ALA A 42 -17.90 -38.60 -8.62
CA ALA A 42 -19.20 -38.20 -9.13
C ALA A 42 -19.64 -36.85 -8.51
N LYS A 43 -19.50 -36.69 -7.19
CA LYS A 43 -19.83 -35.42 -6.51
C LYS A 43 -18.99 -34.27 -7.02
N TYR A 44 -17.68 -34.47 -7.20
CA TYR A 44 -16.76 -33.49 -7.76
C TYR A 44 -17.17 -33.07 -9.18
N ALA A 45 -17.48 -34.04 -10.06
CA ALA A 45 -17.94 -33.77 -11.42
C ALA A 45 -19.25 -32.96 -11.44
N TYR A 46 -20.18 -33.24 -10.52
CA TYR A 46 -21.41 -32.46 -10.39
C TYR A 46 -21.14 -30.99 -10.04
N VAL A 47 -20.21 -30.73 -9.12
CA VAL A 47 -19.84 -29.35 -8.77
C VAL A 47 -19.23 -28.62 -9.96
N ILE A 48 -18.28 -29.24 -10.67
CA ILE A 48 -17.67 -28.64 -11.88
C ILE A 48 -18.72 -28.32 -12.95
N SER A 49 -19.71 -29.18 -13.13
CA SER A 49 -20.76 -28.97 -14.13
C SER A 49 -21.64 -27.75 -13.88
N ARG A 50 -21.61 -27.17 -12.66
CA ARG A 50 -22.50 -26.08 -12.23
C ARG A 50 -21.82 -24.75 -12.01
N ILE A 51 -20.51 -24.74 -11.76
CA ILE A 51 -19.75 -23.49 -11.60
C ILE A 51 -19.56 -22.80 -12.95
N GLN A 52 -19.63 -21.46 -12.97
CA GLN A 52 -19.40 -20.70 -14.20
C GLN A 52 -17.90 -20.39 -14.36
N PRO A 53 -17.44 -19.96 -15.57
CA PRO A 53 -16.04 -19.67 -15.82
C PRO A 53 -15.42 -18.66 -14.85
N LYS A 54 -16.22 -17.72 -14.29
CA LYS A 54 -15.75 -16.76 -13.30
C LYS A 54 -15.30 -17.45 -12.01
N GLN A 55 -16.11 -18.37 -11.47
CA GLN A 55 -15.77 -19.11 -10.24
C GLN A 55 -14.71 -20.17 -10.51
N ALA A 56 -14.73 -20.81 -11.68
CA ALA A 56 -13.70 -21.77 -12.07
C ALA A 56 -12.29 -21.14 -12.09
N LYS A 57 -12.17 -19.85 -12.44
CA LYS A 57 -10.90 -19.11 -12.36
C LYS A 57 -10.41 -18.95 -10.92
N GLU A 58 -11.31 -18.69 -9.97
CA GLU A 58 -10.97 -18.53 -8.55
C GLU A 58 -10.40 -19.81 -7.94
N ILE A 59 -10.82 -20.99 -8.41
CA ILE A 59 -10.38 -22.31 -7.92
C ILE A 59 -9.61 -23.12 -8.98
N LYS A 60 -8.93 -22.44 -9.90
CA LYS A 60 -8.29 -23.06 -11.07
C LYS A 60 -7.37 -24.22 -10.70
N ASP A 61 -6.55 -24.06 -9.66
CA ASP A 61 -5.60 -25.06 -9.17
C ASP A 61 -6.30 -26.36 -8.72
N VAL A 62 -7.44 -26.27 -8.04
CA VAL A 62 -8.22 -27.44 -7.59
C VAL A 62 -8.90 -28.16 -8.77
N ILE A 63 -9.13 -27.45 -9.87
CA ILE A 63 -9.67 -28.02 -11.11
C ILE A 63 -8.54 -28.67 -11.93
N THR A 64 -7.41 -27.98 -12.11
CA THR A 64 -6.32 -28.48 -12.96
C THR A 64 -5.48 -29.55 -12.29
N HIS A 65 -5.33 -29.47 -10.97
CA HIS A 65 -4.52 -30.39 -10.16
C HIS A 65 -5.38 -30.89 -8.99
N PRO A 66 -6.40 -31.72 -9.27
CA PRO A 66 -7.27 -32.24 -8.23
C PRO A 66 -6.50 -33.14 -7.25
N PRO A 67 -6.81 -33.10 -5.94
CA PRO A 67 -6.26 -34.04 -4.96
C PRO A 67 -6.58 -35.50 -5.31
N ALA A 68 -5.75 -36.43 -4.84
CA ALA A 68 -5.95 -37.86 -5.08
C ALA A 68 -7.21 -38.41 -4.39
N GLU A 69 -7.52 -37.89 -3.21
CA GLU A 69 -8.68 -38.27 -2.38
C GLU A 69 -9.42 -37.01 -1.91
N HIS A 70 -10.71 -37.16 -1.56
CA HIS A 70 -11.55 -36.07 -1.04
C HIS A 70 -11.66 -34.85 -1.97
N LYS A 71 -11.77 -35.08 -3.29
CA LYS A 71 -11.88 -34.03 -4.31
C LYS A 71 -13.11 -33.15 -4.09
N TYR A 72 -14.23 -33.75 -3.69
CA TYR A 72 -15.44 -33.00 -3.38
C TYR A 72 -15.24 -32.04 -2.21
N GLU A 73 -14.63 -32.52 -1.12
CA GLU A 73 -14.38 -31.70 0.06
C GLU A 73 -13.37 -30.59 -0.25
N ALA A 74 -12.33 -30.91 -1.04
CA ALA A 74 -11.33 -29.94 -1.48
C ALA A 74 -11.94 -28.81 -2.33
N ILE A 75 -12.79 -29.14 -3.32
CA ILE A 75 -13.44 -28.13 -4.16
C ILE A 75 -14.48 -27.32 -3.39
N LYS A 76 -15.23 -27.96 -2.48
CA LYS A 76 -16.18 -27.29 -1.58
C LYS A 76 -15.48 -26.27 -0.71
N LYS A 77 -14.43 -26.69 0.00
CA LYS A 77 -13.62 -25.83 0.86
C LYS A 77 -13.00 -24.68 0.08
N ALA A 78 -12.39 -24.96 -1.07
CA ALA A 78 -11.75 -23.95 -1.90
C ALA A 78 -12.75 -22.91 -2.45
N LEU A 79 -13.94 -23.36 -2.91
CA LEU A 79 -14.99 -22.46 -3.39
C LEU A 79 -15.50 -21.57 -2.28
N ILE A 80 -15.86 -22.14 -1.12
CA ILE A 80 -16.37 -21.36 0.01
C ILE A 80 -15.32 -20.35 0.46
N GLN A 81 -14.08 -20.81 0.70
CA GLN A 81 -13.03 -19.94 1.21
C GLN A 81 -12.70 -18.80 0.23
N ARG A 82 -12.43 -19.11 -1.04
CA ARG A 82 -11.96 -18.10 -2.00
C ARG A 82 -13.05 -17.13 -2.42
N LEU A 83 -14.30 -17.58 -2.53
CA LEU A 83 -15.40 -16.67 -2.82
C LEU A 83 -15.64 -15.72 -1.63
N THR A 84 -15.63 -16.22 -0.40
CA THR A 84 -15.78 -15.39 0.81
C THR A 84 -14.61 -14.40 0.96
N ASP A 85 -13.36 -14.85 0.76
CA ASP A 85 -12.18 -13.96 0.79
C ASP A 85 -12.26 -12.88 -0.29
N SER A 86 -12.63 -13.25 -1.52
CA SER A 86 -12.83 -12.31 -2.64
C SER A 86 -13.95 -11.32 -2.37
N GLN A 87 -15.07 -11.75 -1.76
CA GLN A 87 -16.13 -10.84 -1.31
C GLN A 87 -15.62 -9.87 -0.23
N GLY A 88 -14.92 -10.38 0.78
CA GLY A 88 -14.34 -9.57 1.85
C GLY A 88 -13.34 -8.52 1.34
N GLN A 89 -12.49 -8.90 0.37
CA GLN A 89 -11.58 -7.97 -0.30
C GLN A 89 -12.34 -6.87 -1.05
N ARG A 90 -13.41 -7.20 -1.77
CA ARG A 90 -14.26 -6.20 -2.45
C ARG A 90 -14.92 -5.25 -1.48
N ILE A 91 -15.43 -5.74 -0.35
CA ILE A 91 -16.02 -4.89 0.70
C ILE A 91 -14.96 -3.96 1.30
N ARG A 92 -13.77 -4.46 1.65
CA ARG A 92 -12.67 -3.64 2.16
C ARG A 92 -12.23 -2.58 1.15
N GLN A 93 -12.09 -2.95 -0.12
CA GLN A 93 -11.77 -2.01 -1.18
C GLN A 93 -12.82 -0.89 -1.24
N LEU A 94 -14.09 -1.25 -1.24
CA LEU A 94 -15.22 -0.33 -1.31
C LEU A 94 -15.31 0.61 -0.09
N LEU A 95 -14.88 0.17 1.10
CA LEU A 95 -14.88 0.97 2.33
C LEU A 95 -13.62 1.83 2.50
N GLU A 96 -12.45 1.36 2.11
CA GLU A 96 -11.18 2.01 2.47
C GLU A 96 -10.50 2.71 1.28
N HIS A 97 -10.60 2.17 0.08
CA HIS A 97 -9.70 2.53 -1.03
C HIS A 97 -10.36 3.33 -2.15
N GLU A 98 -11.69 3.39 -2.20
CA GLU A 98 -12.39 4.06 -3.30
C GLU A 98 -12.59 5.56 -3.05
N GLU A 99 -12.12 6.36 -3.99
CA GLU A 99 -12.22 7.82 -4.01
C GLU A 99 -12.83 8.30 -5.33
N LEU A 100 -13.49 9.46 -5.31
CA LEU A 100 -14.11 10.04 -6.50
C LEU A 100 -13.04 10.43 -7.56
N GLY A 101 -11.94 11.03 -7.14
CA GLY A 101 -10.90 11.56 -8.03
C GLY A 101 -11.45 12.55 -9.06
N ASP A 102 -10.98 12.44 -10.31
CA ASP A 102 -11.46 13.26 -11.45
C ASP A 102 -12.71 12.68 -12.13
N ARG A 103 -13.28 11.60 -11.58
CA ARG A 103 -14.42 10.91 -12.19
C ARG A 103 -15.69 11.72 -11.97
N LYS A 104 -16.60 11.65 -12.93
CA LYS A 104 -17.96 12.13 -12.72
C LYS A 104 -18.64 11.30 -11.62
N PRO A 105 -19.49 11.91 -10.76
CA PRO A 105 -20.26 11.19 -9.76
C PRO A 105 -21.02 9.95 -10.30
N SER A 106 -21.61 10.01 -11.49
CA SER A 106 -22.29 8.87 -12.13
C SER A 106 -21.34 7.75 -12.55
N GLN A 107 -20.14 8.08 -13.03
CA GLN A 107 -19.11 7.10 -13.37
C GLN A 107 -18.61 6.39 -12.12
N PHE A 108 -18.41 7.15 -11.04
CA PHE A 108 -18.00 6.61 -9.75
C PHE A 108 -19.09 5.70 -9.16
N LEU A 109 -20.37 6.07 -9.27
CA LEU A 109 -21.47 5.20 -8.84
C LEU A 109 -21.45 3.85 -9.57
N ARG A 110 -21.28 3.85 -10.90
CA ARG A 110 -21.22 2.61 -11.70
C ARG A 110 -20.05 1.73 -11.29
N HIS A 111 -18.90 2.33 -11.00
CA HIS A 111 -17.72 1.62 -10.49
C HIS A 111 -18.00 0.98 -9.12
N LEU A 112 -18.53 1.74 -8.16
CA LEU A 112 -18.91 1.22 -6.85
C LEU A 112 -19.97 0.11 -6.96
N SER A 113 -20.98 0.28 -7.81
CA SER A 113 -22.01 -0.73 -8.07
C SER A 113 -21.41 -2.03 -8.63
N THR A 114 -20.42 -1.92 -9.51
CA THR A 114 -19.74 -3.11 -10.09
C THR A 114 -18.92 -3.85 -9.04
N LEU A 115 -18.25 -3.12 -8.13
CA LEU A 115 -17.49 -3.70 -7.02
C LEU A 115 -18.38 -4.34 -5.96
N ALA A 116 -19.42 -3.61 -5.53
CA ALA A 116 -20.47 -4.07 -4.65
C ALA A 116 -21.16 -5.33 -5.18
N GLY A 117 -21.47 -5.35 -6.48
CA GLY A 117 -22.34 -6.36 -7.07
C GLY A 117 -23.63 -6.49 -6.26
N THR A 118 -23.95 -7.71 -5.88
CA THR A 118 -25.10 -8.09 -5.06
C THR A 118 -24.79 -8.20 -3.57
N THR A 119 -23.52 -8.07 -3.18
CA THR A 119 -23.07 -8.25 -1.78
C THR A 119 -23.41 -7.07 -0.87
N VAL A 120 -23.66 -5.89 -1.44
CA VAL A 120 -23.92 -4.65 -0.71
C VAL A 120 -25.30 -4.12 -1.09
N SER A 121 -26.08 -3.71 -0.09
CA SER A 121 -27.42 -3.14 -0.33
C SER A 121 -27.34 -1.81 -1.07
N ASN A 122 -28.34 -1.50 -1.89
CA ASN A 122 -28.42 -0.22 -2.59
C ASN A 122 -28.43 0.98 -1.63
N GLU A 123 -29.00 0.82 -0.43
CA GLU A 123 -29.01 1.85 0.61
C GLU A 123 -27.60 2.13 1.14
N LEU A 124 -26.81 1.08 1.43
CA LEU A 124 -25.43 1.24 1.87
C LEU A 124 -24.53 1.75 0.74
N LEU A 125 -24.77 1.30 -0.50
CA LEU A 125 -24.08 1.82 -1.67
C LEU A 125 -24.35 3.33 -1.83
N ARG A 126 -25.60 3.76 -1.63
CA ARG A 126 -26.00 5.16 -1.67
C ARG A 126 -25.28 5.98 -0.60
N THR A 127 -25.28 5.53 0.65
CA THR A 127 -24.63 6.27 1.76
C THR A 127 -23.13 6.41 1.53
N LEU A 128 -22.47 5.35 1.06
CA LEU A 128 -21.05 5.37 0.72
C LEU A 128 -20.75 6.29 -0.46
N TRP A 129 -21.50 6.17 -1.55
CA TRP A 129 -21.33 7.03 -2.71
C TRP A 129 -21.51 8.50 -2.34
N LEU A 130 -22.60 8.84 -1.64
CA LEU A 130 -22.88 10.21 -1.22
C LEU A 130 -21.77 10.74 -0.28
N GLY A 131 -21.35 9.95 0.71
CA GLY A 131 -20.32 10.33 1.68
C GLY A 131 -18.94 10.60 1.05
N ARG A 132 -18.70 10.17 -0.18
CA ARG A 132 -17.44 10.39 -0.93
C ARG A 132 -17.52 11.54 -1.94
N LEU A 133 -18.68 12.18 -2.10
CA LEU A 133 -18.83 13.35 -2.97
C LEU A 133 -18.33 14.63 -2.27
N PRO A 134 -18.04 15.72 -3.01
CA PRO A 134 -17.71 17.01 -2.41
C PRO A 134 -18.85 17.53 -1.50
N PRO A 135 -18.55 18.25 -0.40
CA PRO A 135 -19.55 18.66 0.60
C PRO A 135 -20.73 19.46 0.02
N GLN A 136 -20.48 20.29 -0.99
CA GLN A 136 -21.52 21.07 -1.66
C GLN A 136 -22.49 20.17 -2.43
N THR A 137 -21.97 19.16 -3.14
CA THR A 137 -22.78 18.17 -3.84
C THR A 137 -23.58 17.34 -2.85
N GLN A 138 -22.97 16.93 -1.73
CA GLN A 138 -23.68 16.21 -0.66
C GLN A 138 -24.87 17.01 -0.13
N ALA A 139 -24.67 18.28 0.20
CA ALA A 139 -25.72 19.15 0.76
C ALA A 139 -26.91 19.31 -0.19
N ILE A 140 -26.66 19.44 -1.49
CA ILE A 140 -27.71 19.59 -2.51
C ILE A 140 -28.50 18.29 -2.69
N LEU A 141 -27.83 17.14 -2.60
CA LEU A 141 -28.44 15.83 -2.82
C LEU A 141 -29.03 15.20 -1.55
N ALA A 142 -28.71 15.74 -0.36
CA ALA A 142 -29.19 15.24 0.92
C ALA A 142 -30.72 15.29 1.07
N THR A 143 -31.40 16.15 0.30
CA THR A 143 -32.87 16.27 0.31
C THR A 143 -33.58 15.28 -0.60
N ARG A 144 -32.82 14.50 -1.40
CA ARG A 144 -33.36 13.62 -2.45
C ARG A 144 -33.24 12.14 -2.12
N THR A 145 -33.45 11.77 -0.86
CA THR A 145 -33.22 10.39 -0.36
C THR A 145 -34.12 9.34 -0.99
N GLU A 146 -35.30 9.72 -1.48
CA GLU A 146 -36.30 8.82 -2.07
C GLU A 146 -36.13 8.64 -3.58
N ASP A 147 -35.37 9.51 -4.24
CA ASP A 147 -35.10 9.43 -5.68
C ASP A 147 -34.21 8.23 -6.01
N ARG A 148 -34.38 7.65 -7.21
CA ARG A 148 -33.51 6.57 -7.70
C ARG A 148 -32.07 7.02 -7.74
N LEU A 149 -31.16 6.14 -7.31
CA LEU A 149 -29.74 6.47 -7.16
C LEU A 149 -29.09 6.88 -8.49
N GLU A 150 -29.52 6.30 -9.61
CA GLU A 150 -29.06 6.68 -10.94
C GLU A 150 -29.48 8.11 -11.32
N ASP A 151 -30.73 8.49 -11.03
CA ASP A 151 -31.25 9.83 -11.33
C ASP A 151 -30.54 10.89 -10.48
N VAL A 152 -30.24 10.56 -9.22
CA VAL A 152 -29.48 11.40 -8.29
C VAL A 152 -28.03 11.56 -8.77
N ALA A 153 -27.43 10.51 -9.34
CA ALA A 153 -26.10 10.57 -9.91
C ALA A 153 -26.01 11.43 -11.18
N ASP A 154 -27.02 11.38 -12.05
CA ASP A 154 -27.09 12.25 -13.23
C ASP A 154 -27.22 13.73 -12.84
N GLN A 155 -27.89 14.03 -11.72
CA GLN A 155 -27.92 15.38 -11.17
C GLN A 155 -26.59 15.79 -10.54
N ALA A 156 -25.95 14.88 -9.82
CA ALA A 156 -24.62 15.10 -9.25
C ALA A 156 -23.59 15.46 -10.32
N ASP A 157 -23.67 14.85 -11.51
CA ASP A 157 -22.83 15.20 -12.66
C ASP A 157 -23.00 16.65 -13.10
N ARG A 158 -24.23 17.18 -13.12
CA ARG A 158 -24.52 18.58 -13.47
C ARG A 158 -23.93 19.53 -12.44
N ILE A 159 -24.06 19.20 -11.16
CA ILE A 159 -23.47 19.99 -10.05
C ILE A 159 -21.95 19.98 -10.17
N HIS A 160 -21.36 18.82 -10.45
CA HIS A 160 -19.92 18.63 -10.63
C HIS A 160 -19.38 19.45 -11.82
N GLU A 161 -20.11 19.51 -12.93
CA GLU A 161 -19.75 20.32 -14.11
C GLU A 161 -19.78 21.83 -13.84
N VAL A 162 -20.78 22.31 -13.09
CA VAL A 162 -20.85 23.73 -12.70
C VAL A 162 -19.66 24.09 -11.80
N ASN A 163 -19.35 23.24 -10.83
CA ASN A 163 -18.25 23.49 -9.90
C ASN A 163 -16.87 23.46 -10.60
N SER A 164 -16.67 22.50 -11.51
CA SER A 164 -15.43 22.41 -12.31
C SER A 164 -15.28 23.60 -13.26
N LYS A 165 -16.36 24.07 -13.91
CA LYS A 165 -16.31 25.30 -14.71
C LYS A 165 -16.03 26.55 -13.87
N ALA A 166 -16.59 26.65 -12.68
CA ALA A 166 -16.30 27.76 -11.76
C ALA A 166 -14.82 27.77 -11.33
N LEU A 167 -14.24 26.60 -11.06
CA LEU A 167 -12.82 26.46 -10.72
C LEU A 167 -11.90 26.83 -11.90
N VAL A 168 -12.24 26.42 -13.12
CA VAL A 168 -11.50 26.78 -14.34
C VAL A 168 -11.60 28.28 -14.62
N LEU A 169 -12.79 28.88 -14.52
CA LEU A 169 -12.96 30.32 -14.69
C LEU A 169 -12.19 31.15 -13.65
N ALA A 170 -12.13 30.69 -12.40
CA ALA A 170 -11.33 31.35 -11.37
C ALA A 170 -9.81 31.27 -11.62
N THR A 171 -9.33 30.27 -12.38
CA THR A 171 -7.92 30.11 -12.73
C THR A 171 -7.55 30.73 -14.09
N THR A 172 -8.52 31.01 -14.97
CA THR A 172 -8.28 31.55 -16.31
C THR A 172 -8.86 32.94 -16.57
N ALA A 173 -9.59 33.56 -15.63
CA ALA A 173 -10.08 34.92 -15.82
C ALA A 173 -8.92 35.94 -15.85
N PRO A 174 -8.80 36.78 -16.90
CA PRO A 174 -8.10 38.05 -16.77
C PRO A 174 -8.93 38.92 -15.83
N THR A 175 -8.30 39.39 -14.75
CA THR A 175 -8.92 40.29 -13.78
C THR A 175 -9.56 41.50 -14.49
N PRO A 176 -10.87 41.77 -14.31
CA PRO A 176 -11.43 43.04 -14.73
C PRO A 176 -10.82 44.12 -13.84
N THR A 177 -10.07 45.03 -14.48
CA THR A 177 -9.58 46.28 -13.92
C THR A 177 -10.73 47.08 -13.33
N SER A 178 -10.86 47.01 -12.01
CA SER A 178 -11.58 47.99 -11.20
C SER A 178 -10.67 48.37 -10.03
N THR A 179 -10.01 49.50 -10.22
CA THR A 179 -9.32 50.37 -9.27
C THR A 179 -9.50 50.03 -7.78
N THR A 180 -8.57 49.25 -7.24
CA THR A 180 -7.90 49.53 -5.95
C THR A 180 -6.49 48.98 -6.08
N ALA A 181 -5.54 49.88 -6.32
CA ALA A 181 -4.12 49.58 -6.36
C ALA A 181 -3.61 49.17 -4.97
N ASN A 182 -2.64 48.25 -4.97
CA ASN A 182 -1.65 47.97 -3.92
C ASN A 182 -1.96 46.81 -2.94
N THR A 183 -1.99 45.55 -3.39
CA THR A 183 -1.62 44.40 -2.50
C THR A 183 -1.17 43.13 -3.24
N ASP A 184 -1.56 42.86 -4.49
CA ASP A 184 -1.35 41.52 -5.07
C ASP A 184 -0.02 41.32 -5.83
N GLU A 185 0.58 42.37 -6.41
CA GLU A 185 1.89 42.25 -7.07
C GLU A 185 3.02 41.94 -6.08
N THR A 186 2.88 42.37 -4.82
CA THR A 186 3.90 42.08 -3.79
C THR A 186 3.83 40.65 -3.30
N GLN A 187 2.68 39.97 -3.36
CA GLN A 187 2.53 38.62 -2.83
C GLN A 187 3.05 37.54 -3.79
N GLY A 188 2.83 37.69 -5.11
CA GLY A 188 3.43 36.82 -6.12
C GLY A 188 4.96 36.93 -6.18
N ASP A 189 5.47 38.17 -6.11
CA ASP A 189 6.91 38.43 -6.02
C ASP A 189 7.50 37.97 -4.68
N ALA A 190 6.77 38.13 -3.57
CA ALA A 190 7.21 37.66 -2.26
C ALA A 190 7.26 36.13 -2.19
N LEU A 191 6.26 35.44 -2.75
CA LEU A 191 6.26 33.97 -2.82
C LEU A 191 7.33 33.46 -3.77
N SER A 192 7.54 34.11 -4.93
CA SER A 192 8.64 33.79 -5.85
C SER A 192 10.02 33.98 -5.18
N LYS A 193 10.21 35.09 -4.45
CA LYS A 193 11.43 35.35 -3.67
C LYS A 193 11.60 34.35 -2.53
N GLN A 194 10.52 33.94 -1.85
CA GLN A 194 10.56 32.92 -0.81
C GLN A 194 10.91 31.54 -1.38
N ILE A 195 10.34 31.17 -2.54
CA ILE A 195 10.67 29.92 -3.23
C ILE A 195 12.15 29.95 -3.66
N ALA A 196 12.62 31.03 -4.30
CA ALA A 196 14.03 31.16 -4.67
C ALA A 196 14.97 31.10 -3.46
N ALA A 197 14.60 31.72 -2.33
CA ALA A 197 15.36 31.67 -1.09
C ALA A 197 15.37 30.24 -0.49
N LEU A 198 14.24 29.54 -0.55
CA LEU A 198 14.11 28.16 -0.07
C LEU A 198 14.91 27.20 -0.96
N THR A 199 14.87 27.36 -2.29
CA THR A 199 15.68 26.58 -3.23
C THR A 199 17.18 26.78 -2.96
N LEU A 200 17.61 28.02 -2.71
CA LEU A 200 19.00 28.31 -2.33
C LEU A 200 19.36 27.75 -0.94
N GLN A 201 18.43 27.73 0.01
CA GLN A 201 18.63 27.08 1.32
C GLN A 201 18.77 25.56 1.18
N VAL A 202 17.93 24.93 0.35
CA VAL A 202 18.01 23.49 0.06
C VAL A 202 19.33 23.15 -0.64
N GLU A 203 19.76 23.95 -1.63
CA GLU A 203 21.08 23.75 -2.26
C GLU A 203 22.24 23.90 -1.28
N LYS A 204 22.20 24.90 -0.39
CA LYS A 204 23.21 25.08 0.66
C LYS A 204 23.22 23.92 1.65
N MET A 205 22.04 23.38 1.98
CA MET A 205 21.89 22.22 2.86
C MET A 205 22.44 20.94 2.22
N VAL A 206 22.18 20.72 0.93
CA VAL A 206 22.76 19.59 0.17
C VAL A 206 24.28 19.71 0.10
N LYS A 207 24.81 20.91 -0.18
CA LYS A 207 26.26 21.16 -0.20
C LYS A 207 26.91 20.98 1.17
N SER A 208 26.25 21.38 2.26
CA SER A 208 26.78 21.19 3.62
C SER A 208 26.77 19.73 4.06
N ILE A 209 25.75 18.95 3.70
CA ILE A 209 25.70 17.49 3.90
C ILE A 209 26.83 16.81 3.13
N GLN A 210 27.01 17.15 1.84
CA GLN A 210 28.11 16.62 1.02
C GLN A 210 29.50 17.01 1.56
N ALA A 211 29.65 18.22 2.10
CA ALA A 211 30.90 18.66 2.73
C ALA A 211 31.18 17.95 4.06
N GLN A 212 30.14 17.68 4.87
CA GLN A 212 30.26 16.88 6.09
C GLN A 212 30.66 15.43 5.79
N ASP A 213 30.16 14.85 4.70
CA ASP A 213 30.52 13.49 4.29
C ASP A 213 31.98 13.39 3.80
N ARG A 214 32.43 14.40 3.02
CA ARG A 214 33.84 14.53 2.62
C ARG A 214 34.77 14.77 3.81
N ASN A 215 34.33 15.51 4.83
CA ASN A 215 35.12 15.74 6.05
C ASN A 215 35.15 14.49 6.95
N ARG A 216 34.08 13.69 6.99
CA ARG A 216 34.06 12.36 7.66
C ARG A 216 35.02 11.37 7.00
N GLN A 217 35.14 11.39 5.68
CA GLN A 217 36.16 10.59 4.97
C GLN A 217 37.59 11.09 5.26
N ARG A 218 37.83 12.41 5.31
CA ARG A 218 39.15 12.98 5.66
C ARG A 218 39.57 12.74 7.10
N ASN A 219 38.63 12.70 8.05
CA ASN A 219 38.93 12.38 9.45
C ASN A 219 39.16 10.88 9.71
N ARG A 220 38.67 10.00 8.82
CA ARG A 220 39.04 8.57 8.85
C ARG A 220 40.48 8.32 8.37
N SER A 221 41.08 9.24 7.61
CA SER A 221 42.47 9.16 7.16
C SER A 221 43.49 9.75 8.14
N ARG A 222 43.07 10.26 9.30
CA ARG A 222 43.95 10.80 10.36
C ARG A 222 43.89 10.01 11.67
N SER A 223 43.55 8.73 11.60
CA SER A 223 44.01 7.78 12.61
C SER A 223 45.51 7.66 12.49
N ARG A 224 46.22 8.35 13.39
CA ARG A 224 47.67 8.32 13.54
C ARG A 224 48.12 6.85 13.62
N GLN A 225 48.81 6.38 12.58
CA GLN A 225 49.80 5.33 12.74
C GLN A 225 50.80 5.82 13.78
N ARG A 226 50.65 5.32 15.01
CA ARG A 226 51.68 5.42 16.04
C ARG A 226 52.78 4.46 15.58
N SER A 227 53.70 4.97 14.78
CA SER A 227 54.90 4.27 14.36
C SER A 227 55.72 3.92 15.60
N GLU A 228 55.51 2.68 16.06
CA GLU A 228 56.29 1.98 17.05
C GLU A 228 57.68 1.76 16.44
N THR A 229 58.57 2.71 16.68
CA THR A 229 59.97 2.55 16.27
C THR A 229 60.66 1.57 17.23
N PRO A 230 61.45 0.62 16.72
CA PRO A 230 61.87 -0.56 17.49
C PRO A 230 62.77 -0.20 18.67
N ARG A 231 62.56 -0.87 19.80
CA ARG A 231 63.41 -0.85 21.01
C ARG A 231 64.78 -1.47 20.72
N ARG A 232 65.65 -0.77 19.97
CA ARG A 232 66.96 -1.34 19.58
C ARG A 232 68.15 -1.00 20.49
N ASP A 233 68.06 0.01 21.35
CA ASP A 233 69.22 0.43 22.16
C ASP A 233 68.95 0.56 23.66
N GLY A 234 67.80 0.10 24.16
CA GLY A 234 67.47 0.12 25.60
C GLY A 234 67.38 1.51 26.25
N VAL A 235 67.58 2.60 25.50
CA VAL A 235 67.49 3.99 25.99
C VAL A 235 66.07 4.52 25.84
N CYS A 236 65.52 5.10 26.92
CA CYS A 236 64.15 5.62 26.94
C CYS A 236 63.99 6.90 26.09
N TYR A 237 62.73 7.25 25.80
CA TYR A 237 62.39 8.41 24.98
C TYR A 237 63.02 9.72 25.47
N TYR A 238 63.03 9.96 26.78
CA TYR A 238 63.57 11.20 27.35
C TYR A 238 65.08 11.31 27.16
N HIS A 239 65.84 10.24 27.42
CA HIS A 239 67.29 10.22 27.17
C HIS A 239 67.64 10.22 25.67
N ARG A 240 66.79 9.66 24.81
CA ARG A 240 66.99 9.76 23.35
C ARG A 240 66.79 11.19 22.85
N ARG A 241 65.87 11.94 23.45
CA ARG A 241 65.52 13.30 23.02
C ARG A 241 66.38 14.38 23.66
N PHE A 242 66.78 14.20 24.91
CA PHE A 242 67.46 15.23 25.72
C PHE A 242 68.85 14.80 26.23
N GLY A 243 69.30 13.56 25.95
CA GLY A 243 70.62 13.08 26.36
C GLY A 243 70.84 13.13 27.88
N ALA A 244 72.04 13.48 28.32
CA ALA A 244 72.42 13.56 29.73
C ALA A 244 71.69 14.68 30.52
N GLU A 245 71.04 15.62 29.83
CA GLU A 245 70.28 16.70 30.45
C GLU A 245 68.80 16.31 30.73
N ALA A 246 68.44 15.04 30.51
CA ALA A 246 67.08 14.56 30.74
C ALA A 246 66.72 14.56 32.24
N GLN A 247 65.78 15.43 32.62
CA GLN A 247 65.25 15.55 33.99
C GLN A 247 64.37 14.37 34.45
N LYS A 248 64.00 13.47 33.53
CA LYS A 248 63.11 12.33 33.82
C LYS A 248 63.56 11.08 33.06
N CYS A 249 63.67 9.97 33.77
CA CYS A 249 64.01 8.65 33.20
C CYS A 249 62.82 7.68 33.39
N THR A 250 62.56 6.85 32.38
CA THR A 250 61.55 5.77 32.45
C THR A 250 62.23 4.42 32.27
N GLN A 251 62.08 3.53 33.25
CA GLN A 251 62.72 2.21 33.27
C GLN A 251 61.92 1.16 32.46
N PRO A 252 62.57 0.16 31.85
CA PRO A 252 64.03 -0.07 31.86
C PRO A 252 64.76 0.83 30.85
N CYS A 253 65.77 1.59 31.31
CA CYS A 253 66.60 2.48 30.50
C CYS A 253 68.08 2.21 30.77
N THR A 254 68.85 1.94 29.72
CA THR A 254 70.28 1.60 29.80
C THR A 254 71.24 2.78 29.56
N PHE A 255 70.71 4.02 29.53
CA PHE A 255 71.50 5.24 29.29
C PHE A 255 72.50 5.51 30.43
N LYS A 256 73.79 5.61 30.10
CA LYS A 256 74.87 6.03 31.01
C LYS A 256 75.33 7.43 30.63
N ALA A 257 75.18 8.41 31.52
CA ALA A 257 75.75 9.73 31.32
C ALA A 257 77.27 9.65 31.55
N GLU A 258 78.07 9.94 30.53
CA GLU A 258 79.52 10.10 30.69
C GLU A 258 79.80 11.42 31.41
N ASN A 259 80.22 11.33 32.67
CA ASN A 259 80.74 12.47 33.41
C ASN A 259 82.03 12.94 32.72
N LYS A 260 82.02 14.17 32.18
CA LYS A 260 83.24 14.89 31.84
C LYS A 260 83.95 15.26 33.15
N GLU A 261 84.88 14.42 33.60
CA GLU A 261 85.93 14.85 34.52
C GLU A 261 86.76 15.92 33.80
N GLY A 262 86.78 17.13 34.37
CA GLY A 262 87.68 18.19 33.95
C GLY A 262 89.11 17.81 34.28
N SER A 263 90.02 18.04 33.35
CA SER A 263 91.45 18.14 33.66
C SER A 263 91.68 19.52 34.27
N HIS A 264 91.73 19.60 35.60
CA HIS A 264 92.91 20.03 36.36
C HIS A 264 92.73 19.88 37.88
#